data_AF-A0A182STF8-F1
#
_entry.id   AF-A0A182STF8-F1
#
_cell.length_a   1.000
_cell.length_b   1.000
_cell.length_c   1.000
_cell.angle_alpha   90.00
_cell.angle_beta   90.00
_cell.angle_gamma   90.00
#
_symmetry.space_group_name_H-M   'P 1'
#
loop_
_entity.id
_entity.type
_entity.pdbx_description
1 polymer ?
#
loop_
_entity_poly.entity_id
_entity_poly.type
_entity_poly.pdbx_seq_one_letter_code
_entity_poly.pdbx_strand_id
1 'polypeptide(L)'
;MNPPQKIVHSGLEEVNVPGPVFLKAALSECDDPLKAIESFQVENGILLPSLRPMLPLLDLHGVRRLDFHTSVLEELRDKLIAHINELGAKEGRQRDAKLKELLVKSFPVVRVKALRPVVMCILRNTPHIEDKYLRILVRDRELYQDTDTEVKRQIWRDNQSLFGDEVSPLLSQYIREKEHILFDHLNLNNLFFTPTPKVRRQGEVVQKLAHMIGNSVKLYDMVLQFLRTLFLRTRNVHYCTLRAELLMALHDLEVQDIISVDPCHKFTWCLDACIREKNVDMKRSRELQGFLDNIKRGQEQVLGDLSMTLCDPYAINFLATSAIKILQHLINNEGLPRE
;
A
#
# COMPACT_ATOMS: atom_id res chain seq x y z
N MET A 1 40.83 8.10 10.98
CA MET A 1 40.24 9.45 10.83
C MET A 1 38.79 9.26 10.43
N ASN A 2 37.85 9.51 11.34
CA ASN A 2 36.43 9.48 10.98
C ASN A 2 36.15 10.67 10.05
N PRO A 3 35.41 10.48 8.94
CA PRO A 3 35.03 11.61 8.10
C PRO A 3 34.16 12.57 8.93
N PRO A 4 34.24 13.89 8.67
CA PRO A 4 33.42 14.86 9.37
C PRO A 4 31.95 14.51 9.16
N GLN A 5 31.21 14.31 10.26
CA GLN A 5 29.76 14.23 10.23
C GLN A 5 29.26 15.49 9.52
N LYS A 6 28.72 15.34 8.31
CA LYS A 6 28.02 16.42 7.62
C LYS A 6 26.98 16.96 8.59
N ILE A 7 27.11 18.24 8.94
CA ILE A 7 26.09 18.96 9.71
C ILE A 7 24.80 18.81 8.93
N VAL A 8 23.88 17.99 9.46
CA VAL A 8 22.59 17.76 8.85
C VAL A 8 21.82 19.06 9.05
N HIS A 9 21.84 19.93 8.04
CA HIS A 9 20.95 21.09 8.01
C HIS A 9 19.53 20.59 8.23
N SER A 10 18.88 21.15 9.25
CA SER A 10 17.55 20.74 9.67
C SER A 10 16.48 21.06 8.62
N GLY A 11 16.80 21.93 7.66
CA GLY A 11 15.88 22.46 6.66
C GLY A 11 15.12 23.69 7.16
N LEU A 12 15.26 24.04 8.44
CA LEU A 12 14.67 25.25 9.03
C LEU A 12 15.30 26.52 8.45
N GLU A 13 16.61 26.48 8.18
CA GLU A 13 17.32 27.62 7.60
C GLU A 13 16.84 27.97 6.19
N GLU A 14 16.36 26.98 5.42
CA GLU A 14 15.78 27.18 4.09
C GLU A 14 14.41 27.86 4.12
N VAL A 15 13.74 27.87 5.28
CA VAL A 15 12.46 28.56 5.52
C VAL A 15 12.66 29.84 6.34
N ASN A 16 13.90 30.32 6.47
CA ASN A 16 14.28 31.47 7.30
C ASN A 16 13.91 31.31 8.79
N VAL A 17 13.87 30.07 9.29
CA VAL A 17 13.65 29.78 10.71
C VAL A 17 15.02 29.52 11.36
N PRO A 18 15.34 30.15 12.50
CA PRO A 18 16.59 29.91 13.21
C PRO A 18 16.76 28.44 13.60
N GLY A 19 17.74 27.77 13.02
CA GLY A 19 18.04 26.37 13.29
C GLY A 19 19.05 26.15 14.42
N PRO A 20 19.45 24.88 14.67
CA PRO A 20 20.43 24.52 15.69
C PRO A 20 21.79 25.20 15.50
N VAL A 21 22.16 25.48 14.25
CA VAL A 21 23.43 26.13 13.92
C VAL A 21 23.42 27.59 14.35
N PHE A 22 22.34 28.31 14.10
CA PHE A 22 22.16 29.69 14.54
C PHE A 22 22.18 29.79 16.07
N LEU A 23 21.43 28.91 16.75
CA LEU A 23 21.41 28.86 18.21
C LEU A 23 22.78 28.56 18.81
N LYS A 24 23.53 27.63 18.21
CA LYS A 24 24.89 27.31 18.65
C LYS A 24 25.84 28.50 18.47
N ALA A 25 25.76 29.20 17.35
CA ALA A 25 26.57 30.40 17.11
C ALA A 25 26.20 31.52 18.08
N ALA A 26 24.91 31.84 18.20
CA ALA A 26 24.40 32.88 19.11
C ALA A 26 24.78 32.62 20.57
N LEU A 27 24.76 31.36 21.04
CA LEU A 27 25.15 31.01 22.41
C LEU A 27 26.67 30.94 22.61
N SER A 28 27.47 30.76 21.54
CA SER A 28 28.94 30.70 21.63
C SER A 28 29.59 32.07 21.48
N GLU A 29 28.91 33.02 20.82
CA GLU A 29 29.42 34.36 20.51
C GLU A 29 28.90 35.45 21.46
N CYS A 30 27.91 35.15 22.32
CA CYS A 30 27.36 36.12 23.27
C CYS A 30 28.13 36.20 24.59
N ASP A 31 28.31 37.43 25.10
CA ASP A 31 28.86 37.71 26.42
C ASP A 31 27.93 37.30 27.58
N ASP A 32 26.60 37.32 27.35
CA ASP A 32 25.57 36.91 28.32
C ASP A 32 24.58 35.90 27.69
N PRO A 33 24.75 34.59 27.96
CA PRO A 33 23.92 33.55 27.37
C PRO A 33 22.46 33.57 27.89
N LEU A 34 22.19 34.06 29.10
CA LEU A 34 20.83 34.08 29.64
C LEU A 34 19.97 35.13 28.93
N LYS A 35 20.55 36.31 28.69
CA LYS A 35 19.89 37.40 27.95
C LYS A 35 19.66 37.06 26.48
N ALA A 36 20.60 36.33 25.87
CA ALA A 36 20.46 35.81 24.52
C ALA A 36 19.29 34.82 24.40
N ILE A 37 19.13 33.90 25.37
CA ILE A 37 18.01 32.95 25.42
C ILE A 37 16.68 33.69 25.58
N GLU A 38 16.59 34.66 26.50
CA GLU A 38 15.36 35.43 26.71
C GLU A 38 14.95 36.20 25.45
N SER A 39 15.91 36.87 24.81
CA SER A 39 15.69 37.60 23.55
C SER A 39 15.20 36.65 22.45
N PHE A 40 15.85 35.50 22.31
CA PHE A 40 15.46 34.47 21.34
C PHE A 40 14.04 33.94 21.58
N GLN A 41 13.67 33.69 22.85
CA GLN A 41 12.33 33.23 23.23
C GLN A 41 11.26 34.29 23.00
N VAL A 42 11.56 35.56 23.21
CA VAL A 42 10.63 36.68 22.96
C VAL A 42 10.39 36.87 21.46
N GLU A 43 11.42 36.69 20.65
CA GLU A 43 11.35 36.85 19.19
C GLU A 43 10.69 35.65 18.49
N ASN A 44 11.01 34.42 18.90
CA ASN A 44 10.56 33.18 18.25
C ASN A 44 9.42 32.45 19.00
N GLY A 45 8.94 33.02 20.10
CA GLY A 45 7.83 32.49 20.87
C GLY A 45 6.47 32.74 20.21
N ILE A 46 5.41 32.20 20.82
CA ILE A 46 4.03 32.46 20.36
C ILE A 46 3.69 33.92 20.66
N LEU A 47 3.60 34.75 19.61
CA LEU A 47 3.34 36.19 19.69
C LEU A 47 1.86 36.51 19.95
N LEU A 48 1.32 35.99 21.05
CA LEU A 48 -0.02 36.34 21.55
C LEU A 48 0.11 37.32 22.73
N PRO A 49 -0.41 38.55 22.63
CA PRO A 49 -0.33 39.54 23.72
C PRO A 49 -0.92 39.05 25.04
N SER A 50 -1.99 38.24 24.97
CA SER A 50 -2.65 37.63 26.13
C SER A 50 -1.87 36.48 26.76
N LEU A 51 -0.94 35.86 26.02
CA LEU A 51 -0.18 34.71 26.49
C LEU A 51 1.01 35.12 27.36
N ARG A 52 1.63 36.27 27.09
CA ARG A 52 2.77 36.79 27.86
C ARG A 52 2.48 36.89 29.37
N PRO A 53 1.33 37.43 29.83
CA PRO A 53 0.96 37.43 31.25
C PRO A 53 0.56 36.05 31.80
N MET A 54 0.13 35.12 30.95
CA MET A 54 -0.34 33.79 31.37
C MET A 54 0.77 32.76 31.54
N LEU A 55 1.89 32.88 30.83
CA LEU A 55 3.02 31.96 30.95
C LEU A 55 3.57 31.86 32.40
N PRO A 56 3.77 32.98 33.14
CA PRO A 56 4.17 32.90 34.55
C PRO A 56 3.13 32.21 35.44
N LEU A 57 1.84 32.33 35.12
CA LEU A 57 0.79 31.62 35.85
C LEU A 57 0.89 30.11 35.59
N LEU A 58 1.17 29.68 34.37
CA LEU A 58 1.42 28.27 34.05
C LEU A 58 2.68 27.74 34.77
N ASP A 59 3.74 28.56 34.83
CA ASP A 59 4.96 28.23 35.59
C ASP A 59 4.63 27.99 37.09
N LEU A 60 3.75 28.80 37.69
CA LEU A 60 3.28 28.62 39.08
C LEU A 60 2.47 27.33 39.31
N HIS A 61 1.80 26.82 38.27
CA HIS A 61 1.08 25.55 38.31
C HIS A 61 1.98 24.35 37.99
N GLY A 62 3.29 24.55 37.88
CA GLY A 62 4.26 23.49 37.61
C GLY A 62 4.29 23.02 36.16
N VAL A 63 3.66 23.74 35.23
CA VAL A 63 3.71 23.41 33.80
C VAL A 63 4.99 23.98 33.22
N ARG A 64 5.87 23.10 32.70
CA ARG A 64 7.10 23.56 32.06
C ARG A 64 6.76 24.21 30.71
N ARG A 65 7.41 25.33 30.39
CA ARG A 65 7.23 26.03 29.11
C ARG A 65 7.44 25.12 27.89
N LEU A 66 8.38 24.19 27.97
CA LEU A 66 8.62 23.20 26.91
C LEU A 66 7.38 22.33 26.66
N ASP A 67 6.74 21.84 27.73
CA ASP A 67 5.57 20.97 27.63
C ASP A 67 4.40 21.73 27.02
N PHE A 68 4.19 23.00 27.43
CA PHE A 68 3.19 23.88 26.86
C PHE A 68 3.41 24.10 25.35
N HIS A 69 4.61 24.52 24.94
CA HIS A 69 4.90 24.77 23.53
C HIS A 69 4.84 23.50 22.68
N THR A 70 5.25 22.36 23.22
CA THR A 70 5.12 21.06 22.56
C THR A 70 3.65 20.71 22.34
N SER A 71 2.81 20.88 23.36
CA SER A 71 1.37 20.64 23.25
C SER A 71 0.70 21.56 22.22
N VAL A 72 1.06 22.84 22.19
CA VAL A 72 0.55 23.78 21.17
C VAL A 72 1.00 23.37 19.77
N LEU A 73 2.26 22.96 19.60
CA LEU A 73 2.77 22.51 18.31
C LEU A 73 2.02 21.27 17.81
N GLU A 74 1.76 20.30 18.68
CA GLU A 74 1.00 19.10 18.34
C GLU A 74 -0.45 19.43 17.93
N GLU A 75 -1.13 20.27 18.71
CA GLU A 75 -2.50 20.70 18.41
C GLU A 75 -2.58 21.46 17.07
N LEU A 76 -1.61 22.33 16.79
CA LEU A 76 -1.55 23.05 15.51
C LEU A 76 -1.24 22.12 14.34
N ARG A 77 -0.33 21.15 14.53
CA ARG A 77 0.00 20.12 13.54
C ARG A 77 -1.25 19.33 13.19
N ASP A 78 -2.00 18.88 14.18
CA ASP A 78 -3.16 18.02 13.98
C ASP A 78 -4.30 18.79 13.28
N LYS A 79 -4.53 20.06 13.65
CA LYS A 79 -5.44 20.97 12.93
C LYS A 79 -5.04 21.19 11.48
N LEU A 80 -3.74 21.38 11.23
CA LEU A 80 -3.23 21.58 9.88
C LEU A 80 -3.39 20.31 9.03
N ILE A 81 -3.10 19.14 9.59
CA ILE A 81 -3.33 17.84 8.93
C ILE A 81 -4.80 17.65 8.61
N ALA A 82 -5.71 17.96 9.54
CA ALA A 82 -7.14 17.89 9.29
C ALA A 82 -7.55 18.79 8.12
N HIS A 83 -7.08 20.04 8.10
CA HIS A 83 -7.40 20.98 7.03
C HIS A 83 -6.83 20.56 5.66
N ILE A 84 -5.63 19.95 5.65
CA ILE A 84 -5.04 19.39 4.41
C ILE A 84 -5.88 18.22 3.89
N ASN A 85 -6.39 17.36 4.77
CA ASN A 85 -7.27 16.26 4.38
C ASN A 85 -8.63 16.75 3.86
N GLU A 86 -9.22 17.76 4.49
CA GLU A 86 -10.42 18.44 3.98
C GLU A 86 -10.19 19.06 2.61
N LEU A 87 -9.01 19.64 2.39
CA LEU A 87 -8.61 20.17 1.08
C LEU A 87 -8.41 19.04 0.07
N GLY A 88 -7.79 17.94 0.47
CA GLY A 88 -7.56 16.76 -0.36
C GLY A 88 -8.84 16.07 -0.82
N ALA A 89 -9.89 16.08 0.03
CA ALA A 89 -11.20 15.51 -0.28
C ALA A 89 -11.98 16.29 -1.35
N LYS A 90 -11.59 17.55 -1.64
CA LYS A 90 -12.23 18.37 -2.68
C LYS A 90 -11.70 18.00 -4.06
N GLU A 91 -12.50 18.18 -5.10
CA GLU A 91 -12.08 17.98 -6.48
C GLU A 91 -11.80 19.31 -7.21
N GLY A 92 -10.76 19.35 -8.05
CA GLY A 92 -10.53 20.46 -8.98
C GLY A 92 -9.07 20.91 -9.13
N ARG A 93 -8.79 21.56 -10.26
CA ARG A 93 -7.45 22.04 -10.65
C ARG A 93 -6.87 23.10 -9.71
N GLN A 94 -7.70 23.91 -9.08
CA GLN A 94 -7.26 24.93 -8.12
C GLN A 94 -6.71 24.30 -6.84
N ARG A 95 -7.27 23.16 -6.41
CA ARG A 95 -6.81 22.39 -5.27
C ARG A 95 -5.46 21.74 -5.54
N ASP A 96 -5.26 21.18 -6.73
CA ASP A 96 -3.96 20.68 -7.18
C ASP A 96 -2.86 21.74 -7.15
N ALA A 97 -3.17 22.94 -7.66
CA ALA A 97 -2.22 24.05 -7.65
C ALA A 97 -1.84 24.45 -6.21
N LYS A 98 -2.83 24.52 -5.31
CA LYS A 98 -2.59 24.85 -3.89
C LYS A 98 -1.78 23.79 -3.16
N LEU A 99 -2.06 22.50 -3.38
CA LEU A 99 -1.28 21.41 -2.78
C LEU A 99 0.17 21.40 -3.28
N LYS A 100 0.38 21.65 -4.57
CA LYS A 100 1.74 21.79 -5.12
C LYS A 100 2.48 22.98 -4.53
N GLU A 101 1.81 24.13 -4.38
CA GLU A 101 2.41 25.30 -3.74
C GLU A 101 2.80 25.02 -2.28
N LEU A 102 1.89 24.39 -1.52
CA LEU A 102 2.15 23.97 -0.14
C LEU A 102 3.34 23.01 -0.07
N LEU A 103 3.38 22.01 -0.96
CA LEU A 103 4.47 21.05 -1.04
C LEU A 103 5.82 21.74 -1.27
N VAL A 104 5.90 22.68 -2.21
CA VAL A 104 7.14 23.43 -2.48
C VAL A 104 7.63 24.16 -1.23
N LYS A 105 6.72 24.79 -0.49
CA LYS A 105 7.05 25.55 0.74
C LYS A 105 7.40 24.66 1.92
N SER A 106 6.77 23.49 2.06
CA SER A 106 6.91 22.62 3.23
C SER A 106 7.96 21.52 3.05
N PHE A 107 8.34 21.16 1.82
CA PHE A 107 9.29 20.08 1.59
C PHE A 107 10.69 20.30 2.21
N PRO A 108 11.26 21.52 2.27
CA PRO A 108 12.54 21.78 2.95
C PRO A 108 12.59 21.24 4.39
N VAL A 109 11.47 21.31 5.11
CA VAL A 109 11.37 20.88 6.52
C VAL A 109 10.98 19.40 6.68
N VAL A 110 10.99 18.59 5.62
CA VAL A 110 10.63 17.15 5.68
C VAL A 110 11.50 16.35 6.67
N ARG A 111 12.73 16.80 6.91
CA ARG A 111 13.67 16.17 7.85
C ARG A 111 13.35 16.50 9.31
N VAL A 112 12.60 17.58 9.57
CA VAL A 112 12.18 17.98 10.92
C VAL A 112 11.06 17.04 11.39
N LYS A 113 11.37 16.13 12.32
CA LYS A 113 10.43 15.10 12.80
C LYS A 113 9.08 15.65 13.25
N ALA A 114 9.05 16.83 13.87
CA ALA A 114 7.81 17.45 14.33
C ALA A 114 6.88 17.92 13.19
N LEU A 115 7.46 18.34 12.05
CA LEU A 115 6.72 18.84 10.88
C LEU A 115 6.54 17.79 9.78
N ARG A 116 7.34 16.72 9.80
CA ARG A 116 7.29 15.61 8.84
C ARG A 116 5.86 15.08 8.61
N PRO A 117 5.00 14.85 9.63
CA PRO A 117 3.63 14.37 9.40
C PRO A 117 2.79 15.28 8.50
N VAL A 118 3.00 16.60 8.59
CA VAL A 118 2.32 17.58 7.73
C VAL A 118 2.77 17.40 6.27
N VAL A 119 4.08 17.28 6.04
CA VAL A 119 4.64 17.09 4.70
C VAL A 119 4.17 15.76 4.09
N MET A 120 4.15 14.69 4.88
CA MET A 120 3.63 13.38 4.43
C MET A 120 2.15 13.46 4.08
N CYS A 121 1.34 14.16 4.87
CA CYS A 121 -0.06 14.40 4.57
C CYS A 121 -0.27 15.16 3.24
N ILE A 122 0.56 16.19 2.96
CA ILE A 122 0.51 16.92 1.69
C ILE A 122 0.88 15.99 0.53
N LEU A 123 1.96 15.22 0.66
CA LEU A 123 2.40 14.25 -0.35
C LEU A 123 1.30 13.24 -0.67
N ARG A 124 0.66 12.65 0.36
CA ARG A 124 -0.45 11.70 0.21
C ARG A 124 -1.62 12.27 -0.61
N ASN A 125 -1.98 13.52 -0.34
CA ASN A 125 -3.09 14.18 -1.02
C ASN A 125 -2.70 14.75 -2.40
N THR A 126 -1.41 14.71 -2.78
CA THR A 126 -0.93 15.22 -4.07
C THR A 126 -0.97 14.12 -5.14
N PRO A 127 -1.82 14.24 -6.17
CA PRO A 127 -2.03 13.15 -7.14
C PRO A 127 -0.82 12.91 -8.05
N HIS A 128 -0.04 13.95 -8.33
CA HIS A 128 1.18 13.84 -9.11
C HIS A 128 2.31 14.62 -8.44
N ILE A 129 3.26 13.87 -7.87
CA ILE A 129 4.44 14.38 -7.19
C ILE A 129 5.61 14.44 -8.18
N GLU A 130 6.32 15.57 -8.22
CA GLU A 130 7.49 15.70 -9.07
C GLU A 130 8.63 14.76 -8.64
N ASP A 131 9.31 14.14 -9.61
CA ASP A 131 10.40 13.17 -9.41
C ASP A 131 11.50 13.64 -8.45
N LYS A 132 11.79 14.94 -8.43
CA LYS A 132 12.82 15.53 -7.56
C LYS A 132 12.54 15.23 -6.09
N TYR A 133 11.27 15.24 -5.68
CA TYR A 133 10.85 14.94 -4.31
C TYR A 133 10.88 13.44 -4.02
N LEU A 134 10.39 12.62 -4.96
CA LEU A 134 10.40 11.16 -4.85
C LEU A 134 11.83 10.60 -4.69
N ARG A 135 12.80 11.15 -5.44
CA ARG A 135 14.22 10.78 -5.32
C ARG A 135 14.80 11.06 -3.93
N ILE A 136 14.36 12.13 -3.27
CA ILE A 136 14.80 12.46 -1.91
C ILE A 136 14.21 11.46 -0.91
N LEU A 137 12.91 11.13 -1.05
CA LEU A 137 12.25 10.13 -0.20
C LEU A 137 12.92 8.76 -0.32
N VAL A 138 13.26 8.30 -1.53
CA VAL A 138 13.92 7.00 -1.75
C VAL A 138 15.33 6.94 -1.18
N ARG A 139 16.07 8.06 -1.19
CA ARG A 139 17.46 8.11 -0.68
C ARG A 139 17.54 8.02 0.84
N ASP A 140 16.49 8.41 1.55
CA ASP A 140 16.44 8.44 3.00
C ASP A 140 15.49 7.37 3.53
N ARG A 141 16.05 6.37 4.22
CA ARG A 141 15.29 5.22 4.71
C ARG A 141 14.21 5.61 5.73
N GLU A 142 14.46 6.59 6.60
CA GLU A 142 13.43 7.03 7.56
C GLU A 142 12.27 7.69 6.83
N LEU A 143 12.57 8.58 5.88
CA LEU A 143 11.53 9.27 5.11
C LEU A 143 10.71 8.29 4.28
N TYR A 144 11.35 7.32 3.62
CA TYR A 144 10.65 6.30 2.87
C TYR A 144 9.74 5.45 3.77
N GLN A 145 10.18 5.05 4.96
CA GLN A 145 9.36 4.27 5.88
C GLN A 145 8.10 5.01 6.31
N ASP A 146 8.24 6.30 6.64
CA ASP A 146 7.15 7.18 7.08
C ASP A 146 6.16 7.57 5.97
N THR A 147 6.46 7.28 4.70
CA THR A 147 5.55 7.61 3.59
C THR A 147 4.36 6.65 3.49
N ASP A 148 3.18 7.22 3.24
CA ASP A 148 1.96 6.47 2.95
C ASP A 148 2.07 5.65 1.65
N THR A 149 1.28 4.58 1.56
CA THR A 149 1.25 3.68 0.40
C THR A 149 0.91 4.43 -0.89
N GLU A 150 0.04 5.44 -0.84
CA GLU A 150 -0.34 6.29 -1.97
C GLU A 150 0.88 6.96 -2.63
N VAL A 151 1.81 7.43 -1.81
CA VAL A 151 3.06 8.06 -2.26
C VAL A 151 4.02 6.99 -2.76
N LYS A 152 4.15 5.88 -2.02
CA LYS A 152 4.99 4.75 -2.44
C LYS A 152 4.55 4.16 -3.77
N ARG A 153 3.25 4.12 -4.09
CA ARG A 153 2.73 3.71 -5.40
C ARG A 153 3.30 4.55 -6.54
N GLN A 154 3.45 5.87 -6.36
CA GLN A 154 4.08 6.73 -7.37
C GLN A 154 5.57 6.40 -7.54
N ILE A 155 6.27 6.06 -6.45
CA ILE A 155 7.68 5.63 -6.50
C ILE A 155 7.83 4.27 -7.21
N TRP A 156 7.00 3.30 -6.83
CA TRP A 156 7.05 1.93 -7.33
C TRP A 156 6.74 1.82 -8.82
N ARG A 157 5.90 2.72 -9.35
CA ARG A 157 5.57 2.76 -10.79
C ARG A 157 6.82 2.81 -11.66
N ASP A 158 7.86 3.52 -11.25
CA ASP A 158 9.09 3.70 -12.05
C ASP A 158 10.31 3.00 -11.46
N ASN A 159 10.14 2.27 -10.35
CA ASN A 159 11.20 1.54 -9.68
C ASN A 159 10.79 0.10 -9.37
N GLN A 160 10.87 -0.78 -10.38
CA GLN A 160 10.45 -2.18 -10.29
C GLN A 160 11.25 -2.97 -9.24
N SER A 161 12.55 -2.72 -9.09
CA SER A 161 13.36 -3.42 -8.09
C SER A 161 12.90 -3.11 -6.67
N LEU A 162 12.66 -1.83 -6.37
CA LEU A 162 12.17 -1.43 -5.05
C LEU A 162 10.80 -2.02 -4.75
N PHE A 163 9.89 -2.04 -5.73
CA PHE A 163 8.59 -2.68 -5.56
C PHE A 163 8.71 -4.20 -5.36
N GLY A 164 9.63 -4.84 -6.09
CA GLY A 164 9.95 -6.26 -5.92
C GLY A 164 10.45 -6.58 -4.51
N ASP A 165 11.29 -5.72 -3.93
CA ASP A 165 11.80 -5.89 -2.56
C ASP A 165 10.69 -5.79 -1.50
N GLU A 166 9.66 -4.96 -1.72
CA GLU A 166 8.50 -4.86 -0.83
C GLU A 166 7.51 -6.03 -0.98
N VAL A 167 7.32 -6.52 -2.21
CA VAL A 167 6.35 -7.58 -2.53
C VAL A 167 6.91 -8.97 -2.24
N SER A 168 8.19 -9.21 -2.48
CA SER A 168 8.83 -10.53 -2.34
C SER A 168 8.66 -11.18 -0.95
N PRO A 169 8.80 -10.44 0.18
CA PRO A 169 8.50 -10.99 1.50
C PRO A 169 7.05 -11.43 1.66
N LEU A 170 6.10 -10.69 1.09
CA LEU A 170 4.68 -11.03 1.13
C LEU A 170 4.39 -12.29 0.32
N LEU A 171 4.97 -12.41 -0.87
CA LEU A 171 4.83 -13.62 -1.69
C LEU A 171 5.39 -14.84 -0.96
N SER A 172 6.56 -14.71 -0.34
CA SER A 172 7.17 -15.79 0.44
C SER A 172 6.34 -16.17 1.66
N GLN A 173 5.80 -15.17 2.37
CA GLN A 173 4.89 -15.37 3.49
C GLN A 173 3.63 -16.14 3.07
N TYR A 174 2.99 -15.75 1.97
CA TYR A 174 1.78 -16.41 1.48
C TYR A 174 2.00 -17.90 1.18
N ILE A 175 3.09 -18.22 0.49
CA ILE A 175 3.42 -19.62 0.18
C ILE A 175 3.60 -20.43 1.46
N ARG A 176 4.38 -19.90 2.41
CA ARG A 176 4.61 -20.56 3.71
C ARG A 176 3.30 -20.78 4.48
N GLU A 177 2.40 -19.81 4.48
CA GLU A 177 1.08 -19.92 5.14
C GLU A 177 0.22 -21.01 4.47
N LYS A 178 0.19 -21.07 3.14
CA LYS A 178 -0.59 -22.08 2.42
C LYS A 178 -0.03 -23.50 2.60
N GLU A 179 1.29 -23.65 2.55
CA GLU A 179 1.96 -24.92 2.81
C GLU A 179 1.72 -25.38 4.26
N HIS A 180 1.78 -24.45 5.23
CA HIS A 180 1.46 -24.77 6.62
C HIS A 180 0.03 -25.32 6.75
N ILE A 181 -0.96 -24.66 6.14
CA ILE A 181 -2.36 -25.14 6.17
C ILE A 181 -2.50 -26.50 5.46
N LEU A 182 -1.75 -26.73 4.38
CA LEU A 182 -1.81 -27.98 3.63
C LEU A 182 -1.24 -29.18 4.42
N PHE A 183 -0.16 -28.95 5.17
CA PHE A 183 0.54 -29.99 5.95
C PHE A 183 0.17 -30.02 7.44
N ASP A 184 -0.76 -29.17 7.90
CA ASP A 184 -1.26 -29.20 9.27
C ASP A 184 -2.21 -30.39 9.47
N HIS A 185 -1.67 -31.47 10.05
CA HIS A 185 -2.42 -32.68 10.35
C HIS A 185 -3.18 -32.64 11.69
N LEU A 186 -3.03 -31.58 12.47
CA LEU A 186 -3.65 -31.44 13.79
C LEU A 186 -4.99 -30.70 13.71
N ASN A 187 -5.17 -29.86 12.69
CA ASN A 187 -6.36 -29.03 12.53
C ASN A 187 -7.41 -29.64 11.59
N LEU A 188 -8.16 -30.63 12.09
CA LEU A 188 -9.24 -31.30 11.34
C LEU A 188 -10.43 -30.37 10.99
N ASN A 189 -10.55 -29.22 11.64
CA ASN A 189 -11.64 -28.27 11.42
C ASN A 189 -11.37 -27.31 10.25
N ASN A 190 -10.10 -27.06 9.90
CA ASN A 190 -9.69 -26.14 8.83
C ASN A 190 -8.87 -26.85 7.75
N LEU A 191 -9.49 -27.83 7.08
CA LEU A 191 -8.86 -28.51 5.95
C LEU A 191 -8.57 -27.54 4.80
N PHE A 192 -7.51 -27.80 4.04
CA PHE A 192 -7.04 -26.90 2.98
C PHE A 192 -8.13 -26.46 1.97
N PHE A 193 -9.05 -27.36 1.59
CA PHE A 193 -10.11 -27.10 0.60
C PHE A 193 -11.45 -26.60 1.19
N THR A 194 -11.57 -26.47 2.51
CA THR A 194 -12.84 -26.02 3.13
C THR A 194 -13.09 -24.51 3.05
N PRO A 195 -12.08 -23.61 3.08
CA PRO A 195 -12.32 -22.17 3.02
C PRO A 195 -13.02 -21.77 1.73
N THR A 196 -14.09 -20.97 1.88
CA THR A 196 -14.79 -20.39 0.73
C THR A 196 -13.91 -19.37 0.02
N PRO A 197 -14.09 -19.12 -1.30
CA PRO A 197 -13.26 -18.16 -2.00
C PRO A 197 -13.26 -16.76 -1.38
N LYS A 198 -14.38 -16.35 -0.75
CA LYS A 198 -14.49 -15.09 -0.02
C LYS A 198 -13.60 -15.04 1.22
N VAL A 199 -13.52 -16.13 1.99
CA VAL A 199 -12.64 -16.18 3.17
C VAL A 199 -11.17 -16.16 2.74
N ARG A 200 -10.80 -16.90 1.68
CA ARG A 200 -9.39 -16.99 1.28
C ARG A 200 -8.79 -15.64 0.90
N ARG A 201 -9.52 -14.84 0.13
CA ARG A 201 -9.07 -13.52 -0.32
C ARG A 201 -9.06 -12.45 0.78
N GLN A 202 -9.60 -12.72 1.96
CA GLN A 202 -9.48 -11.86 3.14
C GLN A 202 -8.16 -12.07 3.92
N GLY A 203 -7.29 -12.97 3.45
CA GLY A 203 -5.97 -13.17 4.04
C GLY A 203 -5.11 -11.89 4.01
N GLU A 204 -4.30 -11.71 5.04
CA GLU A 204 -3.48 -10.50 5.25
C GLU A 204 -2.64 -10.16 4.02
N VAL A 205 -1.95 -11.15 3.45
CA VAL A 205 -1.10 -10.93 2.27
C VAL A 205 -1.90 -10.45 1.07
N VAL A 206 -3.06 -11.06 0.78
CA VAL A 206 -3.89 -10.69 -0.37
C VAL A 206 -4.40 -9.26 -0.22
N GLN A 207 -4.91 -8.91 0.96
CA GLN A 207 -5.41 -7.57 1.26
C GLN A 207 -4.29 -6.53 1.19
N LYS A 208 -3.10 -6.85 1.72
CA LYS A 208 -1.94 -5.96 1.67
C LYS A 208 -1.45 -5.74 0.24
N LEU A 209 -1.39 -6.78 -0.59
CA LEU A 209 -1.04 -6.66 -2.01
C LEU A 209 -2.07 -5.82 -2.77
N ALA A 210 -3.37 -6.07 -2.56
CA ALA A 210 -4.45 -5.28 -3.16
C ALA A 210 -4.33 -3.79 -2.78
N HIS A 211 -4.08 -3.50 -1.50
CA HIS A 211 -3.83 -2.13 -1.04
C HIS A 211 -2.57 -1.52 -1.66
N MET A 212 -1.46 -2.26 -1.75
CA MET A 212 -0.22 -1.78 -2.38
C MET A 212 -0.40 -1.48 -3.87
N ILE A 213 -1.24 -2.22 -4.57
CA ILE A 213 -1.52 -2.01 -6.00
C ILE A 213 -2.48 -0.81 -6.19
N GLY A 214 -3.54 -0.73 -5.38
CA GLY A 214 -4.62 0.25 -5.54
C GLY A 214 -5.19 0.19 -6.97
N ASN A 215 -5.29 1.34 -7.63
CA ASN A 215 -5.82 1.45 -9.01
C ASN A 215 -4.73 1.38 -10.08
N SER A 216 -3.49 1.04 -9.73
CA SER A 216 -2.36 1.15 -10.64
C SER A 216 -2.17 -0.11 -11.48
N VAL A 217 -2.68 -0.11 -12.72
CA VAL A 217 -2.51 -1.21 -13.69
C VAL A 217 -1.05 -1.64 -13.84
N LYS A 218 -0.11 -0.69 -13.92
CA LYS A 218 1.33 -0.99 -14.00
C LYS A 218 1.86 -1.79 -12.79
N LEU A 219 1.37 -1.51 -11.58
CA LEU A 219 1.78 -2.26 -10.37
C LEU A 219 1.16 -3.64 -10.37
N TYR A 220 -0.10 -3.75 -10.78
CA TYR A 220 -0.80 -5.03 -10.96
C TYR A 220 -0.05 -5.93 -11.95
N ASP A 221 0.30 -5.42 -13.12
CA ASP A 221 1.05 -6.14 -14.14
C ASP A 221 2.41 -6.62 -13.64
N MET A 222 3.11 -5.79 -12.85
CA MET A 222 4.38 -6.18 -12.23
C MET A 222 4.19 -7.34 -11.25
N VAL A 223 3.14 -7.32 -10.41
CA VAL A 223 2.83 -8.45 -9.52
C VAL A 223 2.50 -9.70 -10.34
N LEU A 224 1.69 -9.60 -11.39
CA LEU A 224 1.41 -10.74 -12.27
C LEU A 224 2.68 -11.29 -12.92
N GLN A 225 3.60 -10.44 -13.37
CA GLN A 225 4.89 -10.86 -13.90
C GLN A 225 5.73 -11.59 -12.86
N PHE A 226 5.76 -11.12 -11.61
CA PHE A 226 6.45 -11.81 -10.52
C PHE A 226 5.83 -13.18 -10.26
N LEU A 227 4.50 -13.28 -10.16
CA LEU A 227 3.79 -14.54 -9.95
C LEU A 227 4.07 -15.55 -11.08
N ARG A 228 4.02 -15.12 -12.35
CA ARG A 228 4.36 -15.96 -13.51
C ARG A 228 5.80 -16.47 -13.42
N THR A 229 6.74 -15.55 -13.17
CA THR A 229 8.17 -15.87 -13.11
C THR A 229 8.46 -16.87 -11.98
N LEU A 230 7.89 -16.63 -10.80
CA LEU A 230 8.05 -17.50 -9.65
C LEU A 230 7.40 -18.86 -9.89
N PHE A 231 6.19 -18.91 -10.43
CA PHE A 231 5.53 -20.16 -10.79
C PHE A 231 6.35 -21.00 -11.78
N LEU A 232 6.84 -20.38 -12.86
CA LEU A 232 7.65 -21.09 -13.86
C LEU A 232 8.97 -21.62 -13.28
N ARG A 233 9.59 -20.85 -12.37
CA ARG A 233 10.88 -21.21 -11.76
C ARG A 233 10.74 -22.27 -10.67
N THR A 234 9.74 -22.16 -9.79
CA THR A 234 9.62 -23.02 -8.60
C THR A 234 8.61 -24.15 -8.77
N ARG A 235 7.70 -24.03 -9.76
CA ARG A 235 6.54 -24.91 -9.96
C ARG A 235 5.57 -24.93 -8.78
N ASN A 236 5.65 -23.94 -7.87
CA ASN A 236 4.72 -23.86 -6.75
C ASN A 236 3.36 -23.32 -7.21
N VAL A 237 2.34 -24.18 -7.19
CA VAL A 237 0.98 -23.89 -7.64
C VAL A 237 0.25 -22.87 -6.77
N HIS A 238 0.72 -22.57 -5.56
CA HIS A 238 0.09 -21.55 -4.72
C HIS A 238 0.25 -20.13 -5.28
N TYR A 239 1.22 -19.88 -6.18
CA TYR A 239 1.26 -18.62 -6.94
C TYR A 239 0.07 -18.47 -7.89
N CYS A 240 -0.46 -19.59 -8.41
CA CYS A 240 -1.69 -19.59 -9.21
C CYS A 240 -2.91 -19.25 -8.36
N THR A 241 -3.00 -19.81 -7.14
CA THR A 241 -4.02 -19.42 -6.17
C THR A 241 -3.96 -17.94 -5.84
N LEU A 242 -2.76 -17.41 -5.56
CA LEU A 242 -2.57 -16.00 -5.24
C LEU A 242 -3.00 -15.09 -6.40
N ARG A 243 -2.69 -15.46 -7.65
CA ARG A 243 -3.17 -14.73 -8.84
C ARG A 243 -4.68 -14.60 -8.84
N ALA A 244 -5.39 -15.73 -8.69
CA ALA A 244 -6.85 -15.75 -8.72
C ALA A 244 -7.45 -14.99 -7.54
N GLU A 245 -6.94 -15.20 -6.32
CA GLU A 245 -7.38 -14.50 -5.11
C GLU A 245 -7.17 -12.99 -5.19
N LEU A 246 -6.03 -12.54 -5.73
CA LEU A 246 -5.73 -11.13 -5.89
C LEU A 246 -6.66 -10.45 -6.91
N LEU A 247 -6.89 -11.07 -8.06
CA LEU A 247 -7.82 -10.55 -9.08
C LEU A 247 -9.24 -10.45 -8.51
N MET A 248 -9.69 -11.47 -7.77
CA MET A 248 -11.01 -11.44 -7.14
C MET A 248 -11.09 -10.48 -5.94
N ALA A 249 -9.99 -10.22 -5.23
CA ALA A 249 -9.93 -9.19 -4.20
C ALA A 249 -10.07 -7.78 -4.80
N LEU A 250 -9.41 -7.50 -5.93
CA LEU A 250 -9.55 -6.24 -6.65
C LEU A 250 -10.95 -6.07 -7.26
N HIS A 251 -11.58 -7.16 -7.68
CA HIS A 251 -12.99 -7.17 -8.08
C HIS A 251 -13.92 -6.80 -6.92
N ASP A 252 -13.73 -7.39 -5.73
CA ASP A 252 -14.51 -7.05 -4.53
C ASP A 252 -14.34 -5.59 -4.11
N LEU A 253 -13.18 -4.99 -4.37
CA LEU A 253 -12.88 -3.57 -4.15
C LEU A 253 -13.36 -2.66 -5.30
N GLU A 254 -14.01 -3.22 -6.32
CA GLU A 254 -14.54 -2.50 -7.48
C GLU A 254 -13.51 -1.68 -8.27
N VAL A 255 -12.26 -2.14 -8.33
CA VAL A 255 -11.17 -1.46 -9.03
C VAL A 255 -11.29 -1.64 -10.55
N GLN A 256 -12.18 -0.83 -11.17
CA GLN A 256 -12.52 -0.91 -12.60
C GLN A 256 -11.31 -0.76 -13.52
N ASP A 257 -10.33 0.08 -13.15
CA ASP A 257 -9.10 0.30 -13.91
C ASP A 257 -8.33 -1.00 -14.18
N ILE A 258 -8.44 -1.99 -13.29
CA ILE A 258 -7.76 -3.28 -13.41
C ILE A 258 -8.70 -4.34 -13.97
N ILE A 259 -9.90 -4.50 -13.41
CA ILE A 259 -10.77 -5.62 -13.81
C ILE A 259 -11.32 -5.49 -15.24
N SER A 260 -11.41 -4.27 -15.78
CA SER A 260 -11.85 -4.04 -17.16
C SER A 260 -10.80 -4.40 -18.21
N VAL A 261 -9.52 -4.41 -17.82
CA VAL A 261 -8.38 -4.68 -18.71
C VAL A 261 -7.81 -6.08 -18.55
N ASP A 262 -8.00 -6.74 -17.39
CA ASP A 262 -7.53 -8.11 -17.18
C ASP A 262 -8.33 -9.11 -18.05
N PRO A 263 -7.68 -9.81 -18.99
CA PRO A 263 -8.38 -10.70 -19.93
C PRO A 263 -8.92 -11.97 -19.28
N CYS A 264 -8.45 -12.32 -18.07
CA CYS A 264 -8.85 -13.49 -17.31
C CYS A 264 -9.95 -13.17 -16.29
N HIS A 265 -10.36 -11.92 -16.13
CA HIS A 265 -11.34 -11.48 -15.12
C HIS A 265 -12.64 -12.27 -15.21
N LYS A 266 -13.31 -12.25 -16.37
CA LYS A 266 -14.61 -12.93 -16.56
C LYS A 266 -14.52 -14.44 -16.35
N PHE A 267 -13.45 -15.07 -16.85
CA PHE A 267 -13.21 -16.49 -16.67
C PHE A 267 -13.01 -16.84 -15.19
N THR A 268 -12.13 -16.11 -14.51
CA THR A 268 -11.81 -16.32 -13.09
C THR A 268 -13.04 -16.11 -12.23
N TRP A 269 -13.86 -15.09 -12.53
CA TRP A 269 -15.11 -14.83 -11.83
C TRP A 269 -16.15 -15.93 -12.01
N CYS A 270 -16.33 -16.42 -13.25
CA CYS A 270 -17.24 -17.53 -13.54
C CYS A 270 -16.78 -18.82 -12.82
N LEU A 271 -15.49 -19.12 -12.85
CA LEU A 271 -14.91 -20.27 -12.15
C LEU A 271 -15.04 -20.14 -10.63
N ASP A 272 -14.77 -18.96 -10.07
CA ASP A 272 -14.94 -18.66 -8.64
C ASP A 272 -16.38 -18.90 -8.18
N ALA A 273 -17.37 -18.52 -9.01
CA ALA A 273 -18.77 -18.78 -8.75
C ALA A 273 -19.09 -20.29 -8.72
N CYS A 274 -18.53 -21.07 -9.64
CA CYS A 274 -18.68 -22.52 -9.66
C CYS A 274 -18.06 -23.18 -8.42
N ILE A 275 -16.85 -22.76 -8.02
CA ILE A 275 -16.16 -23.25 -6.83
C ILE A 275 -16.98 -22.93 -5.57
N ARG A 276 -17.48 -21.70 -5.45
CA ARG A 276 -18.29 -21.26 -4.31
C ARG A 276 -19.57 -22.08 -4.16
N GLU A 277 -20.26 -22.32 -5.27
CA GLU A 277 -21.53 -23.06 -5.28
C GLU A 277 -21.34 -24.59 -5.30
N LYS A 278 -20.09 -25.05 -5.47
CA LYS A 278 -19.72 -26.48 -5.58
C LYS A 278 -20.53 -27.21 -6.66
N ASN A 279 -20.94 -26.47 -7.69
CA ASN A 279 -21.73 -26.94 -8.81
C ASN A 279 -21.38 -26.16 -10.09
N VAL A 280 -21.49 -26.83 -11.22
CA VAL A 280 -21.38 -26.24 -12.56
C VAL A 280 -22.60 -26.67 -13.37
N ASP A 281 -23.48 -25.73 -13.67
CA ASP A 281 -24.62 -25.99 -14.55
C ASP A 281 -24.19 -25.95 -16.03
N MET A 282 -25.09 -26.38 -16.92
CA MET A 282 -24.82 -26.42 -18.35
C MET A 282 -24.54 -25.02 -18.95
N LYS A 283 -25.10 -23.95 -18.36
CA LYS A 283 -24.89 -22.58 -18.82
C LYS A 283 -23.46 -22.12 -18.52
N ARG A 284 -23.01 -22.28 -17.28
CA ARG A 284 -21.65 -21.92 -16.83
C ARG A 284 -20.60 -22.80 -17.47
N SER A 285 -20.88 -24.09 -17.66
CA SER A 285 -19.99 -24.99 -18.40
C SER A 285 -19.73 -24.47 -19.83
N ARG A 286 -20.80 -24.12 -20.57
CA ARG A 286 -20.68 -23.51 -21.90
C ARG A 286 -19.98 -22.15 -21.88
N GLU A 287 -20.19 -21.35 -20.84
CA GLU A 287 -19.52 -20.05 -20.69
C GLU A 287 -18.01 -20.22 -20.47
N LEU A 288 -17.61 -21.10 -19.56
CA LEU A 288 -16.20 -21.46 -19.31
C LEU A 288 -15.54 -22.02 -20.58
N GLN A 289 -16.22 -22.90 -21.29
CA GLN A 289 -15.75 -23.41 -22.57
C GLN A 289 -15.61 -22.28 -23.61
N GLY A 290 -16.61 -21.41 -23.71
CA GLY A 290 -16.60 -20.27 -24.63
C GLY A 290 -15.42 -19.34 -24.39
N PHE A 291 -15.00 -19.12 -23.15
CA PHE A 291 -13.79 -18.34 -22.87
C PHE A 291 -12.52 -19.01 -23.43
N LEU A 292 -12.42 -20.34 -23.34
CA LEU A 292 -11.27 -21.08 -23.86
C LEU A 292 -11.27 -21.17 -25.39
N ASP A 293 -12.44 -21.40 -26.00
CA ASP A 293 -12.60 -21.51 -27.46
C ASP A 293 -12.34 -20.18 -28.19
N ASN A 294 -12.55 -19.05 -27.50
CA ASN A 294 -12.34 -17.72 -28.06
C ASN A 294 -10.88 -17.25 -28.09
N ILE A 295 -9.94 -18.04 -27.54
CA ILE A 295 -8.52 -17.69 -27.53
C ILE A 295 -7.95 -17.85 -28.94
N LYS A 296 -7.47 -16.75 -29.52
CA LYS A 296 -6.91 -16.73 -30.88
C LYS A 296 -5.40 -16.97 -30.86
N ARG A 297 -4.85 -17.44 -31.99
CA ARG A 297 -3.40 -17.46 -32.22
C ARG A 297 -2.82 -16.04 -32.05
N GLY A 298 -1.71 -15.90 -31.34
CA GLY A 298 -1.14 -14.61 -30.94
C GLY A 298 -1.61 -14.10 -29.56
N GLN A 299 -2.47 -14.84 -28.85
CA GLN A 299 -2.89 -14.54 -27.47
C GLN A 299 -2.32 -15.54 -26.46
N GLU A 300 -1.08 -16.00 -26.67
CA GLU A 300 -0.44 -17.03 -25.84
C GLU A 300 -0.28 -16.59 -24.39
N GLN A 301 -0.12 -15.28 -24.14
CA GLN A 301 -0.07 -14.73 -22.79
C GLN A 301 -1.40 -14.92 -22.04
N VAL A 302 -2.53 -14.69 -22.72
CA VAL A 302 -3.87 -14.89 -22.15
C VAL A 302 -4.08 -16.38 -21.86
N LEU A 303 -3.67 -17.25 -22.78
CA LEU A 303 -3.73 -18.69 -22.56
C LEU A 303 -2.90 -19.11 -21.33
N GLY A 304 -1.69 -18.58 -21.19
CA GLY A 304 -0.81 -18.85 -20.04
C GLY A 304 -1.44 -18.40 -18.71
N ASP A 305 -2.10 -17.25 -18.71
CA ASP A 305 -2.79 -16.73 -17.54
C ASP A 305 -4.02 -17.53 -17.15
N LEU A 306 -4.85 -17.91 -18.13
CA LEU A 306 -5.99 -18.82 -17.91
C LEU A 306 -5.51 -20.19 -17.42
N SER A 307 -4.39 -20.67 -17.96
CA SER A 307 -3.75 -21.90 -17.51
C SER A 307 -3.29 -21.79 -16.06
N MET A 308 -2.71 -20.66 -15.64
CA MET A 308 -2.43 -20.43 -14.21
C MET A 308 -3.69 -20.51 -13.38
N THR A 309 -4.78 -19.83 -13.76
CA THR A 309 -6.05 -19.91 -13.02
C THR A 309 -6.58 -21.35 -12.93
N LEU A 310 -6.45 -22.16 -13.99
CA LEU A 310 -6.84 -23.57 -13.98
C LEU A 310 -5.87 -24.47 -13.19
N CYS A 311 -4.61 -24.07 -13.03
CA CYS A 311 -3.64 -24.74 -12.19
C CYS A 311 -3.80 -24.43 -10.69
N ASP A 312 -4.72 -23.54 -10.31
CA ASP A 312 -5.08 -23.31 -8.91
C ASP A 312 -5.60 -24.63 -8.29
N PRO A 313 -5.01 -25.12 -7.17
CA PRO A 313 -5.48 -26.32 -6.50
C PRO A 313 -6.99 -26.37 -6.21
N TYR A 314 -7.61 -25.22 -5.91
CA TYR A 314 -9.06 -25.19 -5.65
C TYR A 314 -9.88 -25.40 -6.93
N ALA A 315 -9.44 -24.83 -8.06
CA ALA A 315 -10.02 -25.08 -9.37
C ALA A 315 -9.88 -26.55 -9.77
N ILE A 316 -8.68 -27.12 -9.62
CA ILE A 316 -8.40 -28.54 -9.91
C ILE A 316 -9.30 -29.44 -9.06
N ASN A 317 -9.35 -29.21 -7.74
CA ASN A 317 -10.16 -30.02 -6.84
C ASN A 317 -11.65 -29.95 -7.20
N PHE A 318 -12.16 -28.76 -7.52
CA PHE A 318 -13.53 -28.56 -7.96
C PHE A 318 -13.84 -29.31 -9.26
N LEU A 319 -13.00 -29.16 -10.28
CA LEU A 319 -13.20 -29.80 -11.59
C LEU A 319 -13.11 -31.32 -11.47
N ALA A 320 -12.13 -31.84 -10.74
CA ALA A 320 -11.96 -33.28 -10.51
C ALA A 320 -13.16 -33.86 -9.75
N THR A 321 -13.60 -33.21 -8.67
CA THR A 321 -14.78 -33.65 -7.90
C THR A 321 -16.05 -33.60 -8.76
N SER A 322 -16.20 -32.59 -9.62
CA SER A 322 -17.36 -32.47 -10.51
C SER A 322 -17.35 -33.56 -11.58
N ALA A 323 -16.19 -33.86 -12.17
CA ALA A 323 -16.05 -34.96 -13.13
C ALA A 323 -16.40 -36.32 -12.49
N ILE A 324 -15.93 -36.59 -11.27
CA ILE A 324 -16.27 -37.82 -10.55
C ILE A 324 -17.77 -37.92 -10.28
N LYS A 325 -18.43 -36.83 -9.86
CA LYS A 325 -19.88 -36.80 -9.66
C LYS A 325 -20.66 -37.12 -10.95
N ILE A 326 -20.22 -36.57 -12.08
CA ILE A 326 -20.83 -36.85 -13.39
C ILE A 326 -20.64 -38.33 -13.75
N LEU A 327 -19.44 -38.87 -13.60
CA LEU A 327 -19.16 -40.29 -13.85
C LEU A 327 -20.03 -41.20 -12.98
N GLN A 328 -20.14 -40.91 -11.68
CA GLN A 328 -21.00 -41.68 -10.77
C GLN A 328 -22.48 -41.60 -11.18
N HIS A 329 -22.96 -40.42 -11.59
CA HIS A 329 -24.32 -40.26 -12.08
C HIS A 329 -24.59 -41.09 -13.35
N LEU A 330 -23.65 -41.08 -14.30
CA LEU A 330 -23.74 -41.87 -15.53
C LEU A 330 -23.73 -43.37 -15.23
N ILE A 331 -22.85 -43.83 -14.34
CA ILE A 331 -22.79 -45.24 -13.92
C ILE A 331 -24.11 -45.67 -13.27
N ASN A 332 -24.64 -44.86 -12.35
CA ASN A 332 -25.90 -45.18 -11.65
C ASN A 332 -27.13 -45.19 -12.56
N ASN A 333 -27.08 -44.44 -13.67
CA ASN A 333 -28.18 -44.35 -14.63
C ASN A 333 -27.94 -45.19 -15.89
N GLU A 334 -26.87 -45.99 -15.94
CA GLU A 334 -26.45 -46.76 -17.13
C GLU A 334 -26.33 -45.91 -18.41
N GLY A 335 -26.03 -44.61 -18.25
CA GLY A 335 -25.94 -43.64 -19.34
C GLY A 335 -24.53 -43.45 -19.88
N LEU A 336 -24.42 -43.02 -21.14
CA LEU A 336 -23.14 -42.64 -21.75
C LEU A 336 -22.89 -41.13 -21.62
N PRO A 337 -21.62 -40.66 -21.58
CA PRO A 337 -21.27 -39.24 -21.39
C PRO A 337 -21.72 -38.26 -22.49
N ARG A 338 -22.51 -38.71 -23.47
CA ARG A 338 -22.87 -37.96 -24.69
C ARG A 338 -24.37 -37.73 -24.88
N GLU A 339 -25.21 -38.08 -23.90
CA GLU A 339 -26.61 -37.66 -23.87
C GLU A 339 -26.82 -36.42 -22.99
#